data_AF-A0A2M7AJ03-F1
#
_entry.id   AF-A0A2M7AJ03-F1
#
_cell.length_a   1.000
_cell.length_b   1.000
_cell.length_c   1.000
_cell.angle_alpha   90.00
_cell.angle_beta   90.00
_cell.angle_gamma   90.00
#
_symmetry.space_group_name_H-M   'P 1'
#
loop_
_entity.id
_entity.type
_entity.pdbx_description
1 polymer ?
#
loop_
_entity_poly.entity_id
_entity_poly.type
_entity_poly.pdbx_seq_one_letter_code
_entity_poly.pdbx_strand_id
1 'polypeptide(L)'
;MNRPCLPERPRSHTLEQESRDWVRGCFPREWTVEDVQPDYGTDLRVEVFEERRPTGMLLDVQVKGTDAPIPSDECFSYSAKVKWINYCLTRPCPVCLVHYFAPSKKALWLWVKDYAHLVLDVANPNWQSQVTATLQLPTRKEFGPGSMGEVLAYLYSGGWLSLIDDYRRLLEVADPLREADLLGLTIPSIDEEELRRLCAVFPAQVHDRIGRIHGILQHARDQRPITRDDGEFATKHLRPLVMWAAQERAKLSSCRSNLKQIALACMMYEQDNGTFPTCSNWRAEIARYVGSDSILTCPSSPEAGYAINPIVAGLPRERAGQAVLLFDCDENQKTGALRPTARHLAGANVAMTDSNTRWVTLSQLQGFPEFRAPLAAS
;
A
#
# COMPACT_ATOMS: atom_id res chain seq x y z
N MET A 1 -30.45 27.50 50.20
CA MET A 1 -30.96 26.28 49.54
C MET A 1 -29.79 25.35 49.29
N ASN A 2 -29.76 24.17 49.93
CA ASN A 2 -28.74 23.17 49.62
C ASN A 2 -29.08 22.56 48.25
N ARG A 3 -28.14 22.62 47.29
CA ARG A 3 -28.29 21.89 46.03
C ARG A 3 -28.20 20.39 46.32
N PRO A 4 -29.08 19.57 45.72
CA PRO A 4 -28.99 18.12 45.86
C PRO A 4 -27.64 17.64 45.30
N CYS A 5 -27.03 16.67 45.98
CA CYS A 5 -25.83 15.98 45.50
C CYS A 5 -26.24 15.11 44.30
N LEU A 6 -25.75 15.46 43.12
CA LEU A 6 -26.01 14.74 41.87
C LEU A 6 -24.77 13.93 41.48
N PRO A 7 -24.94 12.78 40.80
CA PRO A 7 -23.81 12.01 40.30
C PRO A 7 -23.00 12.82 39.29
N GLU A 8 -21.68 12.86 39.49
CA GLU A 8 -20.74 13.49 38.56
C GLU A 8 -20.28 12.47 37.52
N ARG A 9 -20.20 12.90 36.25
CA ARG A 9 -19.68 12.05 35.18
C ARG A 9 -18.17 11.84 35.38
N PRO A 10 -17.67 10.59 35.52
CA PRO A 10 -16.25 10.34 35.68
C PRO A 10 -15.42 10.86 34.50
N ARG A 11 -14.20 11.38 34.75
CA ARG A 11 -13.30 11.87 33.68
C ARG A 11 -13.04 10.82 32.61
N SER A 12 -12.93 9.55 32.98
CA SER A 12 -12.78 8.43 32.03
C SER A 12 -13.91 8.38 30.99
N HIS A 13 -15.17 8.58 31.39
CA HIS A 13 -16.31 8.58 30.46
C HIS A 13 -16.31 9.82 29.55
N THR A 14 -15.79 10.94 30.03
CA THR A 14 -15.64 12.15 29.21
C THR A 14 -14.49 11.99 28.22
N LEU A 15 -13.35 11.44 28.66
CA LEU A 15 -12.17 11.20 27.83
C LEU A 15 -12.42 10.16 26.74
N GLU A 16 -13.16 9.09 27.04
CA GLU A 16 -13.58 8.10 26.06
C GLU A 16 -14.41 8.75 24.94
N GLN A 17 -15.44 9.51 25.31
CA GLN A 17 -16.28 10.23 24.35
C GLN A 17 -15.46 11.23 23.53
N GLU A 18 -14.66 12.06 24.20
CA GLU A 18 -13.80 13.07 23.58
C GLU A 18 -12.85 12.45 22.55
N SER A 19 -12.15 11.37 22.92
CA SER A 19 -11.21 10.69 22.04
C SER A 19 -11.89 10.04 20.84
N ARG A 20 -13.06 9.41 21.03
CA ARG A 20 -13.84 8.80 19.93
C ARG A 20 -14.35 9.84 18.95
N ASP A 21 -14.91 10.95 19.44
CA ASP A 21 -15.42 12.02 18.60
C ASP A 21 -14.28 12.68 17.80
N TRP A 22 -13.13 12.88 18.43
CA TRP A 22 -11.95 13.43 17.76
C TRP A 22 -11.41 12.49 16.67
N VAL A 23 -11.24 11.19 16.98
CA VAL A 23 -10.76 10.19 16.00
C VAL A 23 -11.74 10.04 14.84
N ARG A 24 -13.05 9.98 15.12
CA ARG A 24 -14.10 9.96 14.08
C ARG A 24 -13.96 11.17 13.15
N GLY A 25 -13.75 12.36 13.71
CA GLY A 25 -13.59 13.60 12.94
C GLY A 25 -12.32 13.68 12.09
N CYS A 26 -11.37 12.76 12.25
CA CYS A 26 -10.16 12.70 11.44
C CYS A 26 -10.35 11.98 10.10
N PHE A 27 -11.38 11.13 9.99
CA PHE A 27 -11.68 10.42 8.75
C PHE A 27 -12.36 11.37 7.73
N PRO A 28 -12.16 11.14 6.41
CA PRO A 28 -12.89 11.85 5.38
C PRO A 28 -14.40 11.75 5.58
N ARG A 29 -15.12 12.84 5.31
CA ARG A 29 -16.58 12.90 5.52
C ARG A 29 -17.35 11.99 4.57
N GLU A 30 -16.73 11.63 3.46
CA GLU A 30 -17.25 10.72 2.45
C GLU A 30 -17.23 9.26 2.92
N TRP A 31 -16.40 8.92 3.90
CA TRP A 31 -16.30 7.57 4.45
C TRP A 31 -17.37 7.35 5.52
N THR A 32 -17.85 6.12 5.65
CA THR A 32 -18.73 5.74 6.76
C THR A 32 -17.90 5.34 7.97
N VAL A 33 -18.24 5.88 9.13
CA VAL A 33 -17.61 5.58 10.42
C VAL A 33 -18.70 5.19 11.42
N GLU A 34 -18.83 3.91 11.66
CA GLU A 34 -19.87 3.32 12.51
C GLU A 34 -19.32 3.00 13.90
N ASP A 35 -20.14 3.20 14.94
CA ASP A 35 -19.82 2.70 16.28
C ASP A 35 -19.99 1.18 16.31
N VAL A 36 -18.97 0.47 16.79
CA VAL A 36 -19.08 -0.95 17.08
C VAL A 36 -19.59 -1.08 18.52
N GLN A 37 -20.84 -1.53 18.66
CA GLN A 37 -21.43 -1.88 19.96
C GLN A 37 -20.58 -2.97 20.63
N PRO A 38 -20.44 -2.95 21.97
CA PRO A 38 -19.26 -3.47 22.65
C PRO A 38 -19.03 -4.96 22.41
N ASP A 39 -18.14 -5.24 21.45
CA ASP A 39 -17.69 -6.58 21.09
C ASP A 39 -16.15 -6.59 21.17
N TYR A 40 -15.64 -7.09 22.30
CA TYR A 40 -14.23 -7.48 22.48
C TYR A 40 -13.12 -6.47 22.11
N GLY A 41 -13.37 -5.16 22.20
CA GLY A 41 -12.34 -4.12 22.06
C GLY A 41 -12.14 -3.62 20.63
N THR A 42 -13.23 -3.23 19.99
CA THR A 42 -13.26 -2.39 18.77
C THR A 42 -14.27 -1.28 19.02
N ASP A 43 -13.90 -0.03 18.77
CA ASP A 43 -14.80 1.11 19.03
C ASP A 43 -15.45 1.62 17.76
N LEU A 44 -14.70 1.65 16.65
CA LEU A 44 -15.19 2.16 15.37
C LEU A 44 -14.91 1.14 14.25
N ARG A 45 -15.83 1.08 13.29
CA ARG A 45 -15.63 0.45 11.99
C ARG A 45 -15.72 1.50 10.90
N VAL A 46 -14.76 1.48 9.99
CA VAL A 46 -14.65 2.48 8.93
C VAL A 46 -14.68 1.79 7.59
N GLU A 47 -15.55 2.23 6.70
CA GLU A 47 -15.56 1.81 5.30
C GLU A 47 -15.07 2.95 4.41
N VAL A 48 -14.14 2.62 3.52
CA VAL A 48 -13.57 3.59 2.57
C VAL A 48 -14.51 3.80 1.40
N PHE A 49 -14.71 5.06 1.03
CA PHE A 49 -15.46 5.48 -0.15
C PHE A 49 -14.55 6.19 -1.15
N GLU A 50 -14.78 5.94 -2.43
CA GLU A 50 -14.17 6.66 -3.56
C GLU A 50 -15.27 7.17 -4.49
N GLU A 51 -15.22 8.46 -4.86
CA GLU A 51 -16.23 9.07 -5.75
C GLU A 51 -17.68 8.82 -5.32
N ARG A 52 -17.92 8.83 -3.99
CA ARG A 52 -19.22 8.53 -3.35
C ARG A 52 -19.70 7.08 -3.49
N ARG A 53 -18.82 6.15 -3.87
CA ARG A 53 -19.11 4.71 -3.94
C ARG A 53 -18.36 3.96 -2.83
N PRO A 54 -19.02 2.99 -2.16
CA PRO A 54 -18.33 2.13 -1.22
C PRO A 54 -17.28 1.29 -1.97
N THR A 55 -16.08 1.17 -1.39
CA THR A 55 -15.01 0.33 -1.94
C THR A 55 -15.07 -1.11 -1.44
N GLY A 56 -15.84 -1.38 -0.38
CA GLY A 56 -15.82 -2.65 0.36
C GLY A 56 -14.58 -2.85 1.24
N MET A 57 -13.64 -1.90 1.26
CA MET A 57 -12.49 -1.95 2.16
C MET A 57 -12.89 -1.42 3.54
N LEU A 58 -12.61 -2.24 4.55
CA LEU A 58 -12.96 -1.97 5.94
C LEU A 58 -11.70 -1.93 6.80
N LEU A 59 -11.66 -1.02 7.77
CA LEU A 59 -10.78 -1.11 8.93
C LEU A 59 -11.58 -1.05 10.22
N ASP A 60 -11.04 -1.69 11.25
CA ASP A 60 -11.52 -1.56 12.62
C ASP A 60 -10.55 -0.67 13.40
N VAL A 61 -11.08 0.15 14.31
CA VAL A 61 -10.29 1.09 15.12
C VAL A 61 -10.61 0.86 16.59
N GLN A 62 -9.56 0.64 17.38
CA GLN A 62 -9.63 0.76 18.83
C GLN A 62 -9.04 2.11 19.22
N VAL A 63 -9.84 2.92 19.91
CA VAL A 63 -9.45 4.20 20.47
C VAL A 63 -9.10 4.02 21.95
N LYS A 64 -8.03 4.66 22.38
CA LYS A 64 -7.65 4.82 23.79
C LYS A 64 -7.33 6.29 24.04
N GLY A 65 -7.76 6.83 25.17
CA GLY A 65 -7.49 8.20 25.57
C GLY A 65 -6.62 8.24 26.82
N THR A 66 -5.75 9.26 26.92
CA THR A 66 -5.03 9.60 28.15
C THR A 66 -5.01 11.10 28.41
N ASP A 67 -4.96 11.47 29.68
CA ASP A 67 -4.69 12.84 30.15
C ASP A 67 -3.19 13.12 30.31
N ALA A 68 -2.33 12.13 30.07
CA ALA A 68 -0.89 12.33 30.01
C ALA A 68 -0.50 13.14 28.75
N PRO A 69 0.60 13.92 28.78
CA PRO A 69 1.15 14.52 27.57
C PRO A 69 1.75 13.44 26.66
N ILE A 70 1.94 13.80 25.39
CA ILE A 70 2.77 12.98 24.48
C ILE A 70 4.20 13.01 25.04
N PRO A 71 4.86 11.84 25.21
CA PRO A 71 6.23 11.79 25.71
C PRO A 71 7.20 12.49 24.75
N SER A 72 8.29 13.02 25.29
CA SER A 72 9.42 13.55 24.49
C SER A 72 10.25 12.45 23.83
N ASP A 73 10.10 11.21 24.30
CA ASP A 73 10.81 10.03 23.79
C ASP A 73 10.36 9.69 22.35
N GLU A 74 11.11 8.85 21.66
CA GLU A 74 10.76 8.42 20.29
C GLU A 74 9.44 7.63 20.22
N CYS A 75 9.02 7.03 21.33
CA CYS A 75 7.86 6.16 21.42
C CYS A 75 7.05 6.39 22.70
N PHE A 76 5.74 6.20 22.60
CA PHE A 76 4.83 6.03 23.72
C PHE A 76 4.54 4.55 23.95
N SER A 77 4.73 4.09 25.18
CA SER A 77 4.45 2.69 25.55
C SER A 77 3.00 2.49 25.99
N TYR A 78 2.29 1.61 25.29
CA TYR A 78 0.94 1.17 25.67
C TYR A 78 0.95 -0.33 26.03
N SER A 79 0.54 -0.65 27.25
CA SER A 79 0.40 -2.05 27.69
C SER A 79 -0.95 -2.61 27.26
N ALA A 80 -0.93 -3.50 26.26
CA ALA A 80 -2.13 -4.11 25.68
C ALA A 80 -2.34 -5.53 26.23
N LYS A 81 -3.59 -5.91 26.50
CA LYS A 81 -3.92 -7.31 26.87
C LYS A 81 -3.60 -8.22 25.69
N VAL A 82 -2.84 -9.29 25.92
CA VAL A 82 -2.47 -10.27 24.87
C VAL A 82 -3.71 -10.90 24.24
N LYS A 83 -4.75 -11.17 25.04
CA LYS A 83 -6.05 -11.66 24.52
C LYS A 83 -6.66 -10.72 23.49
N TRP A 84 -6.54 -9.40 23.66
CA TRP A 84 -7.05 -8.42 22.70
C TRP A 84 -6.17 -8.37 21.44
N ILE A 85 -4.84 -8.43 21.58
CA ILE A 85 -3.93 -8.50 20.43
C ILE A 85 -4.26 -9.75 19.60
N ASN A 86 -4.36 -10.93 20.23
CA ASN A 86 -4.72 -12.18 19.56
C ASN A 86 -6.10 -12.09 18.88
N TYR A 87 -7.08 -11.46 19.53
CA TYR A 87 -8.37 -11.19 18.90
C TYR A 87 -8.23 -10.32 17.65
N CYS A 88 -7.37 -9.29 17.67
CA CYS A 88 -7.09 -8.49 16.47
C CYS A 88 -6.45 -9.31 15.35
N LEU A 89 -5.60 -10.30 15.66
CA LEU A 89 -4.95 -11.16 14.66
C LEU A 89 -5.94 -12.06 13.92
N THR A 90 -7.02 -12.48 14.58
CA THR A 90 -8.07 -13.33 13.98
C THR A 90 -9.10 -12.54 13.19
N ARG A 91 -9.12 -11.21 13.27
CA ARG A 91 -10.08 -10.39 12.53
C ARG A 91 -9.75 -10.37 11.03
N PRO A 92 -10.79 -10.45 10.17
CA PRO A 92 -10.61 -10.35 8.72
C PRO A 92 -10.22 -8.92 8.31
N CYS A 93 -10.80 -7.92 8.96
CA CYS A 93 -10.44 -6.52 8.77
C CYS A 93 -9.23 -6.18 9.64
N PRO A 94 -8.29 -5.35 9.14
CA PRO A 94 -7.19 -4.90 9.96
C PRO A 94 -7.66 -4.00 11.11
N VAL A 95 -6.95 -4.10 12.23
CA VAL A 95 -7.22 -3.29 13.43
C VAL A 95 -6.14 -2.23 13.61
N CYS A 96 -6.58 -0.97 13.63
CA CYS A 96 -5.78 0.20 13.96
C CYS A 96 -5.94 0.53 15.45
N LEU A 97 -4.84 0.59 16.19
CA LEU A 97 -4.82 1.16 17.53
C LEU A 97 -4.53 2.66 17.43
N VAL A 98 -5.43 3.49 17.95
CA VAL A 98 -5.25 4.95 18.03
C VAL A 98 -5.24 5.38 19.49
N HIS A 99 -4.18 6.06 19.90
CA HIS A 99 -4.01 6.55 21.26
C HIS A 99 -4.04 8.09 21.29
N TYR A 100 -5.13 8.65 21.77
CA TYR A 100 -5.40 10.09 21.90
C TYR A 100 -4.84 10.67 23.21
N PHE A 101 -4.26 11.86 23.11
CA PHE A 101 -3.68 12.63 24.20
C PHE A 101 -4.47 13.93 24.38
N ALA A 102 -5.30 13.99 25.41
CA ALA A 102 -6.23 15.10 25.63
C ALA A 102 -5.56 16.47 25.78
N PRO A 103 -4.40 16.63 26.48
CA PRO A 103 -3.79 17.94 26.64
C PRO A 103 -3.39 18.61 25.32
N SER A 104 -2.91 17.83 24.35
CA SER A 104 -2.43 18.33 23.06
C SER A 104 -3.43 18.21 21.93
N LYS A 105 -4.54 17.49 22.14
CA LYS A 105 -5.53 17.12 21.10
C LYS A 105 -4.88 16.47 19.88
N LYS A 106 -3.96 15.55 20.14
CA LYS A 106 -3.24 14.75 19.14
C LYS A 106 -3.41 13.29 19.45
N ALA A 107 -3.21 12.44 18.46
CA ALA A 107 -3.20 10.99 18.66
C ALA A 107 -2.02 10.34 17.95
N LEU A 108 -1.55 9.22 18.48
CA LEU A 108 -0.57 8.34 17.85
C LEU A 108 -1.24 7.04 17.41
N TRP A 109 -0.69 6.35 16.41
CA TRP A 109 -1.30 5.11 15.92
C TRP A 109 -0.33 4.05 15.40
N LEU A 110 -0.84 2.82 15.29
CA LEU A 110 -0.19 1.69 14.61
C LEU A 110 -1.21 0.63 14.17
N TRP A 111 -0.78 -0.25 13.26
CA TRP A 111 -1.50 -1.47 12.88
C TRP A 111 -1.15 -2.61 13.83
N VAL A 112 -2.15 -3.16 14.53
CA VAL A 112 -1.92 -4.16 15.58
C VAL A 112 -1.34 -5.45 15.00
N LYS A 113 -1.88 -5.92 13.87
CA LYS A 113 -1.47 -7.16 13.22
C LYS A 113 -0.01 -7.11 12.78
N ASP A 114 0.37 -6.04 12.11
CA ASP A 114 1.75 -5.82 11.67
C ASP A 114 2.71 -5.75 12.86
N TYR A 115 2.35 -4.98 13.89
CA TYR A 115 3.23 -4.80 15.03
C TYR A 115 3.45 -6.12 15.77
N ALA A 116 2.41 -6.95 15.89
CA ALA A 116 2.53 -8.28 16.47
C ALA A 116 3.54 -9.14 15.69
N HIS A 117 3.41 -9.22 14.36
CA HIS A 117 4.24 -10.10 13.54
C HIS A 117 5.67 -9.60 13.30
N LEU A 118 5.85 -8.28 13.25
CA LEU A 118 7.14 -7.67 12.89
C LEU A 118 7.98 -7.31 14.11
N VAL A 119 7.32 -7.03 15.23
CA VAL A 119 7.97 -6.52 16.43
C VAL A 119 7.81 -7.50 17.58
N LEU A 120 6.58 -7.91 17.93
CA LEU A 120 6.39 -8.79 19.08
C LEU A 120 6.94 -10.20 18.85
N ASP A 121 6.65 -10.82 17.71
CA ASP A 121 7.14 -12.17 17.37
C ASP A 121 8.67 -12.23 17.34
N VAL A 122 9.33 -11.12 17.01
CA VAL A 122 10.80 -11.02 16.91
C VAL A 122 11.43 -10.66 18.26
N ALA A 123 10.98 -9.56 18.88
CA ALA A 123 11.62 -9.01 20.07
C ALA A 123 11.20 -9.73 21.37
N ASN A 124 10.07 -10.42 21.36
CA ASN A 124 9.54 -11.14 22.51
C ASN A 124 8.78 -12.40 22.05
N PRO A 125 9.43 -13.45 21.52
CA PRO A 125 8.76 -14.59 20.88
C PRO A 125 7.70 -15.31 21.74
N ASN A 126 7.79 -15.19 23.07
CA ASN A 126 6.84 -15.78 24.02
C ASN A 126 5.74 -14.81 24.48
N TRP A 127 5.56 -13.67 23.81
CA TRP A 127 4.59 -12.64 24.18
C TRP A 127 3.15 -13.17 24.23
N GLN A 128 2.80 -14.16 23.40
CA GLN A 128 1.47 -14.75 23.35
C GLN A 128 1.09 -15.52 24.63
N SER A 129 2.07 -15.94 25.43
CA SER A 129 1.86 -16.61 26.72
C SER A 129 1.73 -15.61 27.88
N GLN A 130 1.91 -14.31 27.64
CA GLN A 130 1.89 -13.26 28.65
C GLN A 130 0.46 -12.73 28.88
N VAL A 131 0.26 -12.01 30.00
CA VAL A 131 -1.03 -11.33 30.26
C VAL A 131 -1.15 -10.08 29.39
N THR A 132 -0.04 -9.34 29.25
CA THR A 132 0.06 -8.11 28.48
C THR A 132 1.32 -8.10 27.65
N ALA A 133 1.27 -7.43 26.50
CA ALA A 133 2.44 -7.08 25.71
C ALA A 133 2.47 -5.56 25.50
N THR A 134 3.67 -4.97 25.48
CA THR A 134 3.85 -3.53 25.30
C THR A 134 3.94 -3.20 23.81
N LEU A 135 3.02 -2.35 23.35
CA LEU A 135 3.02 -1.76 22.01
C LEU A 135 3.70 -0.39 22.08
N GLN A 136 4.75 -0.18 21.29
CA GLN A 136 5.49 1.07 21.22
C GLN A 136 4.95 1.91 20.06
N LEU A 137 4.15 2.93 20.36
CA LEU A 137 3.58 3.85 19.40
C LEU A 137 4.58 4.96 19.10
N PRO A 138 5.14 5.08 17.88
CA PRO A 138 6.14 6.10 17.59
C PRO A 138 5.54 7.51 17.65
N THR A 139 6.21 8.47 18.28
CA THR A 139 5.71 9.85 18.43
C THR A 139 5.58 10.59 17.09
N ARG A 140 6.34 10.18 16.08
CA ARG A 140 6.20 10.65 14.68
C ARG A 140 4.95 10.14 13.95
N LYS A 141 4.31 9.07 14.44
CA LYS A 141 3.14 8.45 13.81
C LYS A 141 1.88 9.12 14.34
N GLU A 142 1.74 10.40 14.04
CA GLU A 142 0.52 11.14 14.37
C GLU A 142 -0.65 10.63 13.53
N PHE A 143 -1.79 10.43 14.18
CA PHE A 143 -3.06 10.10 13.54
C PHE A 143 -3.85 11.38 13.31
N GLY A 144 -4.43 11.54 12.12
CA GLY A 144 -5.25 12.69 11.78
C GLY A 144 -5.58 12.73 10.28
N PRO A 145 -6.18 13.82 9.77
CA PRO A 145 -6.50 13.92 8.34
C PRO A 145 -5.28 13.69 7.43
N GLY A 146 -4.10 14.13 7.86
CA GLY A 146 -2.84 13.93 7.13
C GLY A 146 -2.36 12.47 7.06
N SER A 147 -2.84 11.57 7.91
CA SER A 147 -2.45 10.15 7.90
C SER A 147 -3.36 9.28 7.03
N MET A 148 -4.44 9.81 6.45
CA MET A 148 -5.41 9.03 5.67
C MET A 148 -4.81 8.40 4.41
N GLY A 149 -3.84 9.06 3.78
CA GLY A 149 -3.09 8.48 2.67
C GLY A 149 -2.34 7.20 3.06
N GLU A 150 -1.78 7.16 4.28
CA GLU A 150 -1.13 5.96 4.81
C GLU A 150 -2.15 4.87 5.15
N VAL A 151 -3.33 5.25 5.68
CA VAL A 151 -4.43 4.31 5.95
C VAL A 151 -4.92 3.66 4.66
N LEU A 152 -5.19 4.46 3.63
CA LEU A 152 -5.58 3.98 2.31
C LEU A 152 -4.52 3.06 1.71
N ALA A 153 -3.25 3.47 1.74
CA ALA A 153 -2.15 2.67 1.21
C ALA A 153 -2.08 1.29 1.90
N TYR A 154 -2.31 1.24 3.21
CA TYR A 154 -2.38 -0.01 3.95
C TYR A 154 -3.56 -0.89 3.52
N LEU A 155 -4.77 -0.33 3.44
CA LEU A 155 -5.96 -1.10 3.05
C LEU A 155 -5.89 -1.63 1.62
N TYR A 156 -5.48 -0.79 0.67
CA TYR A 156 -5.24 -1.21 -0.71
C TYR A 156 -4.15 -2.27 -0.85
N SER A 157 -3.32 -2.45 0.17
CA SER A 157 -2.27 -3.46 0.20
C SER A 157 -2.66 -4.81 0.77
N GLY A 158 -3.86 -4.94 1.35
CA GLY A 158 -4.23 -6.14 2.12
C GLY A 158 -3.45 -6.28 3.44
N GLY A 159 -2.78 -5.21 3.89
CA GLY A 159 -1.91 -5.18 5.06
C GLY A 159 -0.49 -5.73 4.82
N TRP A 160 0.40 -5.50 5.77
CA TRP A 160 1.83 -5.85 5.67
C TRP A 160 2.13 -7.34 5.52
N LEU A 161 1.28 -8.21 6.06
CA LEU A 161 1.44 -9.66 5.87
C LEU A 161 1.05 -10.09 4.46
N SER A 162 0.00 -9.48 3.86
CA SER A 162 -0.26 -9.67 2.43
C SER A 162 0.88 -9.08 1.61
N LEU A 163 1.48 -7.96 2.02
CA LEU A 163 2.68 -7.42 1.37
C LEU A 163 3.89 -8.35 1.52
N ILE A 164 4.11 -8.98 2.68
CA ILE A 164 5.18 -9.96 2.91
C ILE A 164 4.91 -11.26 2.18
N ASP A 165 3.66 -11.71 2.08
CA ASP A 165 3.27 -12.92 1.36
C ASP A 165 3.24 -12.68 -0.15
N ASP A 166 2.84 -11.50 -0.62
CA ASP A 166 3.00 -11.04 -2.00
C ASP A 166 4.48 -10.83 -2.31
N TYR A 167 5.29 -10.37 -1.35
CA TYR A 167 6.75 -10.28 -1.47
C TYR A 167 7.40 -11.67 -1.43
N ARG A 168 6.92 -12.62 -0.63
CA ARG A 168 7.34 -14.02 -0.66
C ARG A 168 6.95 -14.66 -1.98
N ARG A 169 5.74 -14.41 -2.48
CA ARG A 169 5.30 -14.86 -3.82
C ARG A 169 6.12 -14.20 -4.91
N LEU A 170 6.44 -12.92 -4.79
CA LEU A 170 7.38 -12.24 -5.70
C LEU A 170 8.77 -12.85 -5.60
N LEU A 171 9.23 -13.23 -4.42
CA LEU A 171 10.48 -13.96 -4.21
C LEU A 171 10.39 -15.43 -4.65
N GLU A 172 9.22 -16.06 -4.70
CA GLU A 172 8.98 -17.43 -5.20
C GLU A 172 8.86 -17.46 -6.73
N VAL A 173 8.41 -16.35 -7.33
CA VAL A 173 8.33 -16.12 -8.78
C VAL A 173 9.65 -15.57 -9.30
N ALA A 174 10.34 -14.74 -8.53
CA ALA A 174 11.70 -14.25 -8.79
C ALA A 174 12.76 -15.08 -8.04
N ASP A 175 12.43 -16.31 -7.63
CA ASP A 175 13.34 -17.18 -6.90
C ASP A 175 14.48 -17.60 -7.84
N PRO A 176 15.71 -17.12 -7.60
CA PRO A 176 16.86 -17.53 -8.40
C PRO A 176 17.06 -19.04 -8.39
N LEU A 177 16.65 -19.73 -7.32
CA LEU A 177 16.74 -21.18 -7.19
C LEU A 177 15.75 -21.88 -8.13
N ARG A 178 14.55 -21.33 -8.28
CA ARG A 178 13.51 -21.88 -9.15
C ARG A 178 13.77 -21.60 -10.64
N GLU A 179 14.33 -20.43 -10.97
CA GLU A 179 14.84 -20.12 -12.31
C GLU A 179 16.08 -20.96 -12.65
N ALA A 180 17.01 -21.17 -11.72
CA ALA A 180 18.16 -22.04 -11.91
C ALA A 180 17.77 -23.51 -12.15
N ASP A 181 16.77 -24.03 -11.43
CA ASP A 181 16.20 -25.37 -11.66
C ASP A 181 15.49 -25.46 -13.03
N LEU A 182 14.72 -24.44 -13.43
CA LEU A 182 14.06 -24.38 -14.75
C LEU A 182 15.06 -24.27 -15.92
N LEU A 183 16.23 -23.68 -15.68
CA LEU A 183 17.31 -23.52 -16.65
C LEU A 183 18.36 -24.65 -16.58
N GLY A 184 18.20 -25.63 -15.68
CA GLY A 184 19.09 -26.79 -15.56
C GLY A 184 20.47 -26.47 -15.00
N LEU A 185 20.61 -25.41 -14.20
CA LEU A 185 21.86 -24.95 -13.62
C LEU A 185 22.07 -25.56 -12.23
N THR A 186 23.14 -26.34 -12.03
CA THR A 186 23.55 -26.83 -10.71
C THR A 186 24.22 -25.73 -9.90
N ILE A 187 23.77 -25.48 -8.67
CA ILE A 187 24.19 -24.33 -7.85
C ILE A 187 25.22 -24.73 -6.78
N PRO A 188 26.49 -24.32 -6.91
CA PRO A 188 27.31 -23.92 -5.78
C PRO A 188 27.28 -22.40 -5.65
N SER A 189 26.98 -21.90 -4.44
CA SER A 189 27.08 -20.50 -3.97
C SER A 189 26.92 -19.43 -5.06
N ILE A 190 25.70 -18.91 -5.24
CA ILE A 190 25.46 -17.69 -6.01
C ILE A 190 26.35 -16.58 -5.45
N ASP A 191 27.24 -16.03 -6.26
CA ASP A 191 28.12 -14.93 -5.84
C ASP A 191 27.39 -13.57 -5.90
N GLU A 192 28.01 -12.56 -5.27
CA GLU A 192 27.44 -11.23 -5.09
C GLU A 192 27.22 -10.48 -6.42
N GLU A 193 27.93 -10.86 -7.48
CA GLU A 193 27.86 -10.25 -8.81
C GLU A 193 26.66 -10.82 -9.59
N GLU A 194 26.38 -12.11 -9.45
CA GLU A 194 25.23 -12.76 -10.08
C GLU A 194 23.91 -12.39 -9.40
N LEU A 195 23.91 -12.21 -8.06
CA LEU A 195 22.77 -11.65 -7.32
C LEU A 195 22.47 -10.20 -7.74
N ARG A 196 23.52 -9.38 -7.96
CA ARG A 196 23.40 -8.01 -8.52
C ARG A 196 22.72 -8.01 -9.89
N ARG A 197 23.03 -8.98 -10.76
CA ARG A 197 22.43 -9.08 -12.11
C ARG A 197 20.94 -9.42 -12.06
N LEU A 198 20.54 -10.38 -11.23
CA LEU A 198 19.14 -10.74 -11.04
C LEU A 198 18.34 -9.60 -10.38
N CYS A 199 18.97 -8.86 -9.45
CA CYS A 199 18.39 -7.69 -8.82
C CYS A 199 18.46 -6.39 -9.65
N ALA A 200 19.21 -6.35 -10.76
CA ALA A 200 19.32 -5.18 -11.65
C ALA A 200 18.02 -4.85 -12.40
N VAL A 201 17.04 -5.75 -12.36
CA VAL A 201 15.67 -5.52 -12.85
C VAL A 201 14.86 -4.63 -11.89
N PHE A 202 15.33 -4.46 -10.65
CA PHE A 202 14.71 -3.62 -9.62
C PHE A 202 15.41 -2.26 -9.49
N PRO A 203 14.71 -1.18 -9.11
CA PRO A 203 15.34 0.12 -8.90
C PRO A 203 16.50 0.05 -7.90
N ALA A 204 17.60 0.77 -8.15
CA ALA A 204 18.83 0.71 -7.33
C ALA A 204 18.62 0.98 -5.82
N GLN A 205 17.55 1.67 -5.43
CA GLN A 205 17.18 1.89 -4.02
C GLN A 205 16.60 0.66 -3.32
N VAL A 206 16.02 -0.27 -4.09
CA VAL A 206 15.46 -1.54 -3.64
C VAL A 206 16.60 -2.55 -3.43
N HIS A 207 17.60 -2.54 -4.31
CA HIS A 207 18.80 -3.38 -4.26
C HIS A 207 19.54 -3.34 -2.90
N ASP A 208 19.84 -2.14 -2.39
CA ASP A 208 20.54 -1.95 -1.11
C ASP A 208 19.67 -2.34 0.12
N ARG A 209 18.34 -2.42 -0.05
CA ARG A 209 17.41 -2.78 1.03
C ARG A 209 17.10 -4.27 1.06
N ILE A 210 17.03 -4.92 -0.10
CA ILE A 210 16.87 -6.37 -0.25
C ILE A 210 18.09 -7.11 0.31
N GLY A 211 19.32 -6.67 -0.01
CA GLY A 211 20.54 -7.31 0.51
C GLY A 211 20.63 -7.33 2.04
N ARG A 212 20.15 -6.28 2.71
CA ARG A 212 20.14 -6.18 4.18
C ARG A 212 19.05 -7.05 4.83
N ILE A 213 17.90 -7.21 4.19
CA ILE A 213 16.82 -8.09 4.66
C ILE A 213 17.16 -9.57 4.43
N HIS A 214 17.87 -9.87 3.34
CA HIS A 214 18.39 -11.21 3.07
C HIS A 214 19.32 -11.71 4.19
N GLY A 215 20.16 -10.83 4.75
CA GLY A 215 21.00 -11.17 5.92
C GLY A 215 20.20 -11.54 7.18
N ILE A 216 19.04 -10.91 7.41
CA ILE A 216 18.13 -11.25 8.53
C ILE A 216 17.45 -12.60 8.26
N LEU A 217 17.03 -12.85 7.02
CA LEU A 217 16.38 -14.10 6.64
C LEU A 217 17.36 -15.29 6.66
N GLN A 218 18.63 -15.08 6.27
CA GLN A 218 19.70 -16.08 6.45
C GLN A 218 19.95 -16.35 7.95
N HIS A 219 20.05 -15.32 8.78
CA HIS A 219 20.16 -15.47 10.24
C HIS A 219 19.03 -16.32 10.83
N ALA A 220 17.78 -16.06 10.42
CA ALA A 220 16.61 -16.83 10.84
C ALA A 220 16.63 -18.28 10.33
N ARG A 221 17.24 -18.53 9.16
CA ARG A 221 17.44 -19.85 8.56
C ARG A 221 18.52 -20.66 9.28
N ASP A 222 19.53 -19.99 9.83
CA ASP A 222 20.66 -20.60 10.56
C ASP A 222 20.30 -21.01 12.00
N GLN A 223 19.01 -20.97 12.38
CA GLN A 223 18.46 -21.39 13.69
C GLN A 223 19.11 -20.75 14.93
N ARG A 224 19.93 -19.71 14.77
CA ARG A 224 20.46 -18.97 15.91
C ARG A 224 19.39 -18.00 16.45
N PRO A 225 19.35 -17.76 17.78
CA PRO A 225 18.38 -16.83 18.36
C PRO A 225 18.57 -15.42 17.83
N ILE A 226 17.49 -14.83 17.30
CA ILE A 226 17.46 -13.43 16.90
C ILE A 226 17.70 -12.56 18.14
N THR A 227 18.67 -11.66 18.06
CA THR A 227 19.08 -10.80 19.17
C THR A 227 18.37 -9.45 19.16
N ARG A 228 18.52 -8.69 20.25
CA ARG A 228 18.05 -7.30 20.34
C ARG A 228 18.63 -6.42 19.22
N ASP A 229 19.89 -6.64 18.87
CA ASP A 229 20.60 -5.89 17.82
C ASP A 229 20.03 -6.22 16.43
N ASP A 230 19.61 -7.46 16.19
CA ASP A 230 18.91 -7.87 14.96
C ASP A 230 17.52 -7.23 14.85
N GLY A 231 16.81 -7.09 15.98
CA GLY A 231 15.53 -6.38 16.05
C GLY A 231 15.66 -4.87 15.80
N GLU A 232 16.73 -4.25 16.31
CA GLU A 232 17.06 -2.84 16.06
C GLU A 232 17.49 -2.62 14.60
N PHE A 233 18.25 -3.56 14.03
CA PHE A 233 18.62 -3.60 12.61
C PHE A 233 17.40 -3.77 11.70
N ALA A 234 16.51 -4.73 12.00
CA ALA A 234 15.25 -4.92 11.28
C ALA A 234 14.39 -3.65 11.34
N THR A 235 14.26 -3.03 12.50
CA THR A 235 13.53 -1.77 12.68
C THR A 235 14.15 -0.63 11.88
N LYS A 236 15.48 -0.53 11.83
CA LYS A 236 16.22 0.50 11.08
C LYS A 236 16.11 0.33 9.56
N HIS A 237 16.07 -0.90 9.06
CA HIS A 237 16.15 -1.19 7.63
C HIS A 237 14.81 -1.57 6.96
N LEU A 238 13.89 -2.22 7.68
CA LEU A 238 12.52 -2.49 7.19
C LEU A 238 11.68 -1.21 7.19
N ARG A 239 11.82 -0.34 8.19
CA ARG A 239 11.04 0.90 8.27
C ARG A 239 11.16 1.80 7.03
N PRO A 240 12.36 2.09 6.48
CA PRO A 240 12.47 2.81 5.22
C PRO A 240 11.83 2.06 4.04
N LEU A 241 12.01 0.74 3.95
CA LEU A 241 11.43 -0.08 2.87
C LEU A 241 9.89 0.00 2.89
N VAL A 242 9.32 0.07 4.07
CA VAL A 242 7.88 0.10 4.32
C VAL A 242 7.30 1.46 4.02
N MET A 243 8.00 2.52 4.42
CA MET A 243 7.65 3.87 4.02
C MET A 243 7.73 4.01 2.50
N TRP A 244 8.75 3.42 1.86
CA TRP A 244 8.86 3.39 0.40
C TRP A 244 7.72 2.59 -0.25
N ALA A 245 7.41 1.39 0.24
CA ALA A 245 6.33 0.56 -0.31
C ALA A 245 4.95 1.21 -0.13
N ALA A 246 4.71 1.87 1.01
CA ALA A 246 3.49 2.65 1.25
C ALA A 246 3.39 3.85 0.30
N GLN A 247 4.49 4.58 0.09
CA GLN A 247 4.56 5.65 -0.91
C GLN A 247 4.31 5.11 -2.32
N GLU A 248 4.91 3.98 -2.68
CA GLU A 248 4.78 3.39 -4.01
C GLU A 248 3.36 2.87 -4.27
N ARG A 249 2.66 2.38 -3.23
CA ARG A 249 1.24 2.01 -3.32
C ARG A 249 0.30 3.21 -3.42
N ALA A 250 0.60 4.31 -2.70
CA ALA A 250 -0.14 5.56 -2.86
C ALA A 250 0.01 6.13 -4.28
N LYS A 251 1.22 6.03 -4.83
CA LYS A 251 1.50 6.38 -6.23
C LYS A 251 0.81 5.43 -7.21
N LEU A 252 0.77 4.12 -6.93
CA LEU A 252 0.01 3.14 -7.72
C LEU A 252 -1.48 3.46 -7.74
N SER A 253 -2.08 3.82 -6.60
CA SER A 253 -3.49 4.20 -6.54
C SER A 253 -3.76 5.49 -7.33
N SER A 254 -2.93 6.50 -7.12
CA SER A 254 -2.99 7.77 -7.87
C SER A 254 -2.83 7.54 -9.38
N CYS A 255 -1.89 6.68 -9.76
CA CYS A 255 -1.65 6.26 -11.14
C CYS A 255 -2.87 5.54 -11.74
N ARG A 256 -3.53 4.68 -10.98
CA ARG A 256 -4.76 3.99 -11.39
C ARG A 256 -5.91 4.98 -11.62
N SER A 257 -6.06 5.97 -10.74
CA SER A 257 -7.05 7.05 -10.89
C SER A 257 -6.77 7.89 -12.15
N ASN A 258 -5.51 8.26 -12.38
CA ASN A 258 -5.08 8.95 -13.61
C ASN A 258 -5.48 8.15 -14.86
N LEU A 259 -5.12 6.86 -14.92
CA LEU A 259 -5.47 5.98 -16.04
C LEU A 259 -6.99 5.85 -16.25
N LYS A 260 -7.78 5.84 -15.17
CA LYS A 260 -9.24 5.81 -15.26
C LYS A 260 -9.76 7.09 -15.92
N GLN A 261 -9.30 8.25 -15.48
CA GLN A 261 -9.69 9.55 -16.03
C GLN A 261 -9.28 9.68 -17.50
N ILE A 262 -8.06 9.24 -17.84
CA ILE A 262 -7.57 9.24 -19.23
C ILE A 262 -8.41 8.29 -20.09
N ALA A 263 -8.71 7.07 -19.62
CA ALA A 263 -9.52 6.13 -20.37
C ALA A 263 -10.94 6.63 -20.63
N LEU A 264 -11.54 7.31 -19.65
CA LEU A 264 -12.82 8.01 -19.81
C LEU A 264 -12.72 9.08 -20.90
N ALA A 265 -11.66 9.90 -20.89
CA ALA A 265 -11.41 10.91 -21.91
C ALA A 265 -11.23 10.29 -23.31
N CYS A 266 -10.53 9.16 -23.43
CA CYS A 266 -10.41 8.41 -24.69
C CYS A 266 -11.77 7.90 -25.19
N MET A 267 -12.67 7.45 -24.29
CA MET A 267 -14.02 7.02 -24.67
C MET A 267 -14.91 8.19 -25.11
N MET A 268 -14.79 9.35 -24.47
CA MET A 268 -15.49 10.56 -24.89
C MET A 268 -15.02 11.01 -26.27
N TYR A 269 -13.71 10.99 -26.51
CA TYR A 269 -13.14 11.23 -27.84
C TYR A 269 -13.68 10.21 -28.86
N GLU A 270 -13.69 8.92 -28.53
CA GLU A 270 -14.17 7.89 -29.45
C GLU A 270 -15.66 8.05 -29.78
N GLN A 271 -16.48 8.44 -28.81
CA GLN A 271 -17.89 8.73 -29.03
C GLN A 271 -18.10 9.91 -30.00
N ASP A 272 -17.24 10.93 -29.94
CA ASP A 272 -17.35 12.12 -30.78
C ASP A 272 -16.73 11.93 -32.18
N ASN A 273 -15.73 11.05 -32.32
CA ASN A 273 -14.92 10.93 -33.54
C ASN A 273 -15.01 9.55 -34.22
N GLY A 274 -15.70 8.58 -33.61
CA GLY A 274 -15.93 7.23 -34.14
C GLY A 274 -14.76 6.25 -33.99
N THR A 275 -13.60 6.71 -33.49
CA THR A 275 -12.41 5.88 -33.24
C THR A 275 -11.70 6.31 -31.97
N PHE A 276 -10.99 5.39 -31.33
CA PHE A 276 -10.07 5.75 -30.26
C PHE A 276 -8.98 6.73 -30.76
N PRO A 277 -8.34 7.49 -29.84
CA PRO A 277 -7.24 8.38 -30.18
C PRO A 277 -6.09 7.68 -30.93
N THR A 278 -5.34 8.43 -31.73
CA THR A 278 -4.20 7.96 -32.51
C THR A 278 -2.95 7.82 -31.66
N CYS A 279 -2.12 6.81 -31.97
CA CYS A 279 -0.94 6.51 -31.14
C CYS A 279 0.04 7.69 -31.02
N SER A 280 0.22 8.45 -32.10
CA SER A 280 1.18 9.57 -32.16
C SER A 280 0.69 10.86 -31.49
N ASN A 281 -0.62 11.08 -31.35
CA ASN A 281 -1.16 12.36 -30.93
C ASN A 281 -2.26 12.28 -29.85
N TRP A 282 -2.47 11.11 -29.25
CA TRP A 282 -3.60 10.86 -28.34
C TRP A 282 -3.72 11.88 -27.21
N ARG A 283 -2.61 12.38 -26.65
CA ARG A 283 -2.63 13.37 -25.56
C ARG A 283 -3.29 14.67 -25.98
N ALA A 284 -2.96 15.18 -27.17
CA ALA A 284 -3.57 16.40 -27.70
C ALA A 284 -5.02 16.17 -28.11
N GLU A 285 -5.33 14.99 -28.65
CA GLU A 285 -6.69 14.61 -29.06
C GLU A 285 -7.66 14.54 -27.89
N ILE A 286 -7.20 14.05 -26.73
CA ILE A 286 -8.03 13.98 -25.52
C ILE A 286 -8.01 15.24 -24.66
N ALA A 287 -7.16 16.23 -24.97
CA ALA A 287 -6.90 17.40 -24.11
C ALA A 287 -8.18 18.12 -23.67
N ARG A 288 -9.20 18.18 -24.55
CA ARG A 288 -10.50 18.81 -24.25
C ARG A 288 -11.38 18.04 -23.26
N TYR A 289 -11.07 16.78 -22.98
CA TYR A 289 -11.85 15.89 -22.11
C TYR A 289 -11.16 15.61 -20.77
N VAL A 290 -9.90 16.03 -20.61
CA VAL A 290 -9.15 15.90 -19.35
C VAL A 290 -9.17 17.22 -18.59
N GLY A 291 -9.40 17.15 -17.27
CA GLY A 291 -9.52 18.34 -16.42
C GLY A 291 -8.19 18.98 -16.02
N SER A 292 -7.08 18.24 -16.12
CA SER A 292 -5.73 18.71 -15.76
C SER A 292 -4.66 17.87 -16.47
N ASP A 293 -3.65 18.51 -17.03
CA ASP A 293 -2.51 17.83 -17.68
C ASP A 293 -1.64 17.05 -16.69
N SER A 294 -1.74 17.36 -15.38
CA SER A 294 -1.00 16.65 -14.33
C SER A 294 -1.35 15.16 -14.25
N ILE A 295 -2.52 14.76 -14.75
CA ILE A 295 -2.93 13.35 -14.76
C ILE A 295 -2.21 12.54 -15.85
N LEU A 296 -1.54 13.19 -16.81
CA LEU A 296 -0.85 12.53 -17.93
C LEU A 296 0.54 11.99 -17.55
N THR A 297 1.01 12.28 -16.34
CA THR A 297 2.30 11.84 -15.79
C THR A 297 2.12 10.82 -14.68
N CYS A 298 3.02 9.84 -14.62
CA CYS A 298 3.01 8.86 -13.55
C CYS A 298 3.55 9.48 -12.25
N PRO A 299 2.86 9.33 -11.10
CA PRO A 299 3.36 9.81 -9.80
C PRO A 299 4.68 9.18 -9.35
N SER A 300 5.07 8.04 -9.93
CA SER A 300 6.35 7.37 -9.66
C SER A 300 7.49 7.80 -10.59
N SER A 301 7.19 8.46 -11.70
CA SER A 301 8.21 8.95 -12.64
C SER A 301 7.70 10.22 -13.34
N PRO A 302 8.15 11.43 -12.93
CA PRO A 302 7.74 12.68 -13.57
C PRO A 302 8.18 12.78 -15.03
N GLU A 303 9.25 12.07 -15.41
CA GLU A 303 9.83 12.08 -16.77
C GLU A 303 9.15 11.06 -17.70
N ALA A 304 8.27 10.20 -17.18
CA ALA A 304 7.68 9.13 -17.96
C ALA A 304 6.19 8.94 -17.64
N GLY A 305 5.37 8.88 -18.68
CA GLY A 305 3.92 8.92 -18.58
C GLY A 305 3.25 7.60 -18.94
N TYR A 306 2.03 7.75 -19.43
CA TYR A 306 1.24 6.67 -20.00
C TYR A 306 1.46 6.56 -21.50
N ALA A 307 1.17 5.39 -22.05
CA ALA A 307 1.09 5.16 -23.49
C ALA A 307 -0.27 4.55 -23.86
N ILE A 308 -0.71 4.84 -25.08
CA ILE A 308 -1.86 4.19 -25.69
C ILE A 308 -1.39 2.98 -26.50
N ASN A 309 -2.17 1.91 -26.48
CA ASN A 309 -1.84 0.68 -27.19
C ASN A 309 -1.97 0.89 -28.72
N PRO A 310 -0.87 0.77 -29.48
CA PRO A 310 -0.86 1.05 -30.92
C PRO A 310 -1.73 0.09 -31.74
N ILE A 311 -2.05 -1.09 -31.20
CA ILE A 311 -2.91 -2.07 -31.89
C ILE A 311 -4.36 -1.62 -31.92
N VAL A 312 -4.81 -0.92 -30.88
CA VAL A 312 -6.22 -0.48 -30.74
C VAL A 312 -6.40 1.03 -30.97
N ALA A 313 -5.31 1.80 -30.89
CA ALA A 313 -5.32 3.22 -31.21
C ALA A 313 -5.85 3.45 -32.65
N GLY A 314 -6.72 4.44 -32.82
CA GLY A 314 -7.35 4.72 -34.11
C GLY A 314 -8.39 3.69 -34.59
N LEU A 315 -8.69 2.63 -33.81
CA LEU A 315 -9.76 1.70 -34.14
C LEU A 315 -11.10 2.15 -33.54
N PRO A 316 -12.23 1.87 -34.22
CA PRO A 316 -13.56 1.91 -33.60
C PRO A 316 -13.66 0.92 -32.43
N ARG A 317 -14.44 1.24 -31.40
CA ARG A 317 -14.60 0.39 -30.21
C ARG A 317 -15.01 -1.04 -30.53
N GLU A 318 -15.91 -1.23 -31.50
CA GLU A 318 -16.37 -2.55 -31.94
C GLU A 318 -15.23 -3.44 -32.45
N ARG A 319 -14.25 -2.85 -33.16
CA ARG A 319 -13.10 -3.56 -33.70
C ARG A 319 -11.99 -3.76 -32.67
N ALA A 320 -11.84 -2.81 -31.74
CA ALA A 320 -10.88 -2.91 -30.65
C ALA A 320 -11.25 -4.04 -29.66
N GLY A 321 -12.55 -4.32 -29.50
CA GLY A 321 -13.04 -5.32 -28.56
C GLY A 321 -12.66 -5.00 -27.12
N GLN A 322 -12.57 -6.02 -26.27
CA GLN A 322 -12.12 -5.88 -24.89
C GLN A 322 -10.60 -6.07 -24.81
N ALA A 323 -9.85 -4.98 -24.85
CA ALA A 323 -8.38 -4.98 -24.91
C ALA A 323 -7.78 -3.93 -23.98
N VAL A 324 -6.46 -4.01 -23.75
CA VAL A 324 -5.72 -2.96 -23.04
C VAL A 324 -5.66 -1.73 -23.94
N LEU A 325 -6.21 -0.61 -23.46
CA LEU A 325 -6.17 0.68 -24.16
C LEU A 325 -4.97 1.52 -23.73
N LEU A 326 -4.70 1.61 -22.42
CA LEU A 326 -3.62 2.41 -21.85
C LEU A 326 -2.80 1.59 -20.86
N PHE A 327 -1.50 1.89 -20.77
CA PHE A 327 -0.58 1.24 -19.84
C PHE A 327 0.56 2.17 -19.40
N ASP A 328 1.17 1.85 -18.26
CA ASP A 328 2.38 2.52 -17.77
C ASP A 328 3.57 2.21 -18.70
N CYS A 329 4.27 3.23 -19.21
CA CYS A 329 5.30 3.04 -20.24
C CYS A 329 6.53 3.93 -20.02
N ASP A 330 7.73 3.36 -20.08
CA ASP A 330 8.97 4.15 -20.30
C ASP A 330 9.22 4.28 -21.80
N GLU A 331 9.54 5.49 -22.24
CA GLU A 331 10.01 5.70 -23.60
C GLU A 331 11.49 5.31 -23.67
N ASN A 332 11.84 4.33 -24.53
CA ASN A 332 13.23 4.03 -24.78
C ASN A 332 13.85 5.14 -25.64
N GLN A 333 14.60 6.05 -25.03
CA GLN A 333 15.25 7.18 -25.69
C GLN A 333 16.17 6.78 -26.87
N LYS A 334 16.62 5.52 -26.95
CA LYS A 334 17.48 5.02 -28.04
C LYS A 334 16.71 4.42 -29.22
N THR A 335 15.47 3.96 -29.01
CA THR A 335 14.73 3.21 -30.05
C THR A 335 13.32 3.72 -30.31
N GLY A 336 12.80 4.68 -29.54
CA GLY A 336 11.43 5.21 -29.65
C GLY A 336 10.34 4.16 -29.37
N ALA A 337 10.71 2.98 -28.86
CA ALA A 337 9.78 1.88 -28.65
C ALA A 337 9.04 2.04 -27.32
N LEU A 338 7.72 1.91 -27.36
CA LEU A 338 6.86 1.85 -26.17
C LEU A 338 7.11 0.53 -25.45
N ARG A 339 7.73 0.58 -24.27
CA ARG A 339 7.89 -0.59 -23.40
C ARG A 339 7.00 -0.41 -22.18
N PRO A 340 5.98 -1.27 -22.02
CA PRO A 340 5.26 -1.34 -20.76
C PRO A 340 6.24 -1.55 -19.61
N THR A 341 6.18 -0.72 -18.59
CA THR A 341 7.08 -0.80 -17.44
C THR A 341 6.31 -1.20 -16.20
N ALA A 342 6.82 -2.20 -15.49
CA ALA A 342 6.33 -2.59 -14.18
C ALA A 342 6.78 -1.61 -13.07
N ARG A 343 6.38 -0.32 -13.20
CA ARG A 343 6.80 0.75 -12.27
C ARG A 343 6.31 0.55 -10.85
N HIS A 344 5.19 -0.15 -10.69
CA HIS A 344 4.51 -0.23 -9.41
C HIS A 344 4.52 -1.66 -8.89
N LEU A 345 5.37 -1.92 -7.90
CA LEU A 345 5.42 -3.19 -7.17
C LEU A 345 5.56 -4.43 -8.09
N ALA A 346 6.46 -4.37 -9.08
CA ALA A 346 6.68 -5.44 -10.06
C ALA A 346 5.46 -5.75 -10.96
N GLY A 347 4.57 -4.77 -11.12
CA GLY A 347 3.51 -4.77 -12.11
C GLY A 347 3.19 -3.35 -12.60
N ALA A 348 2.14 -3.25 -13.38
CA ALA A 348 1.70 -1.98 -13.96
C ALA A 348 0.18 -1.82 -13.85
N ASN A 349 -0.27 -0.58 -13.81
CA ASN A 349 -1.68 -0.32 -14.05
C ASN A 349 -1.96 -0.34 -15.55
N VAL A 350 -3.09 -0.93 -15.91
CA VAL A 350 -3.64 -0.89 -17.27
C VAL A 350 -5.07 -0.38 -17.22
N ALA A 351 -5.46 0.36 -18.25
CA ALA A 351 -6.85 0.71 -18.52
C ALA A 351 -7.33 -0.02 -19.77
N MET A 352 -8.52 -0.58 -19.70
CA MET A 352 -9.15 -1.32 -20.78
C MET A 352 -9.99 -0.38 -21.67
N THR A 353 -10.39 -0.87 -22.84
CA THR A 353 -11.26 -0.15 -23.80
C THR A 353 -12.65 0.21 -23.24
N ASP A 354 -13.09 -0.42 -22.14
CA ASP A 354 -14.32 -0.11 -21.40
C ASP A 354 -14.08 0.84 -20.21
N SER A 355 -12.89 1.44 -20.11
CA SER A 355 -12.35 2.24 -19.02
C SER A 355 -12.09 1.51 -17.71
N ASN A 356 -12.32 0.20 -17.59
CA ASN A 356 -11.96 -0.52 -16.37
C ASN A 356 -10.45 -0.53 -16.20
N THR A 357 -10.00 -0.20 -15.00
CA THR A 357 -8.58 -0.19 -14.65
C THR A 357 -8.26 -1.35 -13.73
N ARG A 358 -7.12 -1.99 -13.94
CA ARG A 358 -6.61 -3.03 -13.06
C ARG A 358 -5.09 -2.98 -13.00
N TRP A 359 -4.54 -3.45 -11.89
CA TRP A 359 -3.12 -3.74 -11.79
C TRP A 359 -2.88 -5.15 -12.33
N VAL A 360 -1.80 -5.33 -13.09
CA VAL A 360 -1.38 -6.62 -13.65
C VAL A 360 0.09 -6.87 -13.31
N THR A 361 0.44 -8.13 -13.09
CA THR A 361 1.84 -8.52 -12.86
C THR A 361 2.68 -8.37 -14.13
N LEU A 362 4.01 -8.31 -14.01
CA LEU A 362 4.91 -8.32 -15.17
C LEU A 362 4.66 -9.52 -16.11
N SER A 363 4.40 -10.70 -15.56
CA SER A 363 4.11 -11.92 -16.34
C SER A 363 2.78 -11.84 -17.09
N GLN A 364 1.73 -11.33 -16.44
CA GLN A 364 0.44 -11.08 -17.09
C GLN A 364 0.56 -10.02 -18.17
N LEU A 365 1.40 -9.01 -17.92
CA LEU A 365 1.66 -7.92 -18.84
C LEU A 365 2.38 -8.41 -20.11
N GLN A 366 3.40 -9.27 -19.97
CA GLN A 366 4.03 -9.96 -21.10
C GLN A 366 3.09 -10.99 -21.77
N GLY A 367 2.06 -11.44 -21.03
CA GLY A 367 1.06 -12.37 -21.48
C GLY A 367 0.05 -11.79 -22.48
N PHE A 368 -0.14 -10.46 -22.53
CA PHE A 368 -1.07 -9.86 -23.50
C PHE A 368 -0.54 -10.04 -24.93
N PRO A 369 -1.38 -10.52 -25.87
CA PRO A 369 -0.99 -10.74 -27.27
C PRO A 369 -0.36 -9.49 -27.90
N GLU A 370 -0.84 -8.31 -27.49
CA GLU A 370 -0.39 -7.02 -27.98
C GLU A 370 1.07 -6.66 -27.62
N PHE A 371 1.66 -7.34 -26.63
CA PHE A 371 3.02 -7.07 -26.13
C PHE A 371 4.00 -8.23 -26.42
N ARG A 372 3.59 -9.26 -27.19
CA ARG A 372 4.42 -10.46 -27.47
C ARG A 372 5.36 -10.34 -28.67
N ALA A 373 5.24 -9.30 -29.50
CA ALA A 373 6.09 -9.09 -30.67
C ALA A 373 6.97 -7.84 -30.49
N PRO A 374 8.20 -7.80 -31.04
CA PRO A 374 8.91 -6.54 -31.15
C PRO A 374 8.06 -5.64 -32.03
N LEU A 375 7.66 -4.47 -31.52
CA LEU A 375 7.12 -3.38 -32.33
C LEU A 375 8.09 -3.20 -33.51
N ALA A 376 7.68 -3.69 -34.67
CA ALA A 376 8.50 -3.63 -35.86
C ALA A 376 8.76 -2.16 -36.15
N ALA A 377 10.04 -1.81 -36.27
CA ALA A 377 10.46 -0.50 -36.73
C ALA A 377 9.80 -0.21 -38.09
N SER A 378 9.06 0.90 -38.15
CA SER A 378 8.72 1.59 -39.40
C SER A 378 9.67 2.74 -39.59
#